data_AF-A0A917SP15-F1
#
_entry.id   AF-A0A917SP15-F1
#
_cell.length_a   1.000
_cell.length_b   1.000
_cell.length_c   1.000
_cell.angle_alpha   90.00
_cell.angle_beta   90.00
_cell.angle_gamma   90.00
#
_symmetry.space_group_name_H-M   'P 1'
#
loop_
_entity.id
_entity.type
_entity.pdbx_description
1 polymer ?
#
loop_
_entity_poly.entity_id
_entity_poly.type
_entity_poly.pdbx_seq_one_letter_code
_entity_poly.pdbx_strand_id
1 'polypeptide(L)'
;MNRNTRALIALIHELDRNLSCCDSVVAGTHWQLVEDIAARRARAVATLRAVLRWYGECVPTRRARPDRARATVGDLVAADRDLARAYEHARTVADDDAPEARLLAEQFQTMLEDRAELIRQVSPFPASREHRHPRALHA
;
A
#
# COMPACT_ATOMS: atom_id res chain seq x y z
N MET A 1 10.95 10.47 22.29
CA MET A 1 10.13 9.80 21.27
C MET A 1 8.76 9.38 21.82
N ASN A 2 7.68 10.07 21.43
CA ASN A 2 6.30 9.77 21.81
C ASN A 2 5.79 8.47 21.11
N ARG A 3 4.70 7.88 21.61
CA ARG A 3 3.96 6.79 20.97
C ARG A 3 3.60 7.12 19.52
N ASN A 4 3.14 8.34 19.25
CA ASN A 4 2.77 8.78 17.89
C ASN A 4 3.98 8.77 16.96
N THR A 5 5.11 9.33 17.41
CA THR A 5 6.32 9.36 16.57
C THR A 5 6.85 7.96 16.30
N ARG A 6 6.79 7.04 17.28
CA ARG A 6 7.10 5.61 17.06
C ARG A 6 6.21 4.95 16.01
N ALA A 7 4.90 5.18 16.09
CA ALA A 7 3.94 4.59 15.15
C ALA A 7 4.16 5.13 13.72
N LEU A 8 4.43 6.42 13.57
CA LEU A 8 4.74 7.04 12.27
C LEU A 8 6.06 6.52 11.68
N ILE A 9 7.09 6.31 12.49
CA ILE A 9 8.36 5.71 12.05
C ILE A 9 8.14 4.29 11.56
N ALA A 10 7.39 3.47 12.31
CA ALA A 10 7.05 2.11 11.90
C ALA A 10 6.29 2.09 10.58
N LEU A 11 5.30 2.98 10.42
CA LEU A 11 4.55 3.14 9.18
C LEU A 11 5.45 3.53 8.00
N ILE A 12 6.39 4.46 8.20
CA ILE A 12 7.37 4.83 7.17
C ILE A 12 8.21 3.62 6.75
N HIS A 13 8.65 2.78 7.68
CA HIS A 13 9.41 1.57 7.35
C HIS A 13 8.58 0.55 6.56
N GLU A 14 7.28 0.42 6.85
CA GLU A 14 6.38 -0.44 6.07
C GLU A 14 6.13 0.12 4.67
N LEU A 15 5.94 1.44 4.54
CA LEU A 15 5.85 2.11 3.25
C LEU A 15 7.12 1.94 2.42
N ASP A 16 8.30 2.12 3.03
CA ASP A 16 9.59 1.95 2.34
C ASP A 16 9.81 0.49 1.89
N ARG A 17 9.40 -0.50 2.69
CA ARG A 17 9.43 -1.92 2.28
C ARG A 17 8.49 -2.19 1.11
N ASN A 18 7.28 -1.68 1.20
CA ASN A 18 6.29 -1.85 0.16
C ASN A 18 6.72 -1.16 -1.16
N LEU A 19 7.29 0.04 -1.09
CA LEU A 19 7.91 0.73 -2.23
C LEU A 19 9.00 -0.11 -2.88
N SER A 20 9.84 -0.76 -2.07
CA SER A 20 10.87 -1.67 -2.56
C SER A 20 10.27 -2.85 -3.35
N CYS A 21 9.11 -3.36 -2.91
CA CYS A 21 8.37 -4.38 -3.63
C CYS A 21 7.80 -3.86 -4.96
N CYS A 22 7.21 -2.65 -4.96
CA CYS A 22 6.75 -2.00 -6.18
C CYS A 22 7.88 -1.83 -7.20
N ASP A 23 9.04 -1.29 -6.78
CA ASP A 23 10.21 -1.07 -7.64
C ASP A 23 10.67 -2.39 -8.29
N SER A 24 10.67 -3.49 -7.52
CA SER A 24 11.05 -4.83 -8.00
C SER A 24 10.04 -5.42 -9.00
N VAL A 25 8.74 -5.19 -8.80
CA VAL A 25 7.68 -5.61 -9.75
C VAL A 25 7.74 -4.80 -11.05
N VAL A 26 7.91 -3.47 -10.95
CA VAL A 26 7.99 -2.55 -12.10
C VAL A 26 9.19 -2.89 -12.98
N ALA A 27 10.36 -3.12 -12.39
CA ALA A 27 11.58 -3.52 -13.11
C ALA A 27 11.38 -4.78 -13.97
N GLY A 28 10.36 -5.58 -13.67
CA GLY A 28 10.03 -6.77 -14.41
C GLY A 28 8.93 -6.66 -15.46
N THR A 29 8.00 -5.70 -15.30
CA THR A 29 6.71 -5.75 -15.99
C THR A 29 6.27 -4.42 -16.61
N HIS A 30 6.90 -3.29 -16.23
CA HIS A 30 6.47 -1.93 -16.62
C HIS A 30 4.96 -1.69 -16.43
N TRP A 31 4.43 -2.17 -15.31
CA TRP A 31 3.01 -2.07 -15.04
C TRP A 31 2.66 -0.69 -14.46
N GLN A 32 2.08 0.17 -15.29
CA GLN A 32 1.76 1.57 -14.95
C GLN A 32 1.03 1.74 -13.60
N LEU A 33 0.09 0.84 -13.28
CA LEU A 33 -0.63 0.88 -12.00
C LEU A 33 0.34 0.82 -10.81
N VAL A 34 1.34 -0.06 -10.86
CA VAL A 34 2.32 -0.23 -9.79
C VAL A 34 3.23 0.98 -9.68
N GLU A 35 3.56 1.64 -10.80
CA GLU A 35 4.31 2.90 -10.81
C GLU A 35 3.53 4.04 -10.14
N ASP A 36 2.24 4.16 -10.45
CA ASP A 36 1.36 5.18 -9.87
C ASP A 36 1.20 4.97 -8.35
N ILE A 37 1.02 3.72 -7.95
CA ILE A 37 0.98 3.29 -6.54
C ILE A 37 2.30 3.64 -5.84
N ALA A 38 3.44 3.33 -6.46
CA ALA A 38 4.76 3.66 -5.91
C ALA A 38 4.94 5.17 -5.75
N ALA A 39 4.53 5.97 -6.74
CA ALA A 39 4.59 7.43 -6.68
C ALA A 39 3.72 7.99 -5.53
N ARG A 40 2.50 7.49 -5.35
CA ARG A 40 1.62 7.86 -4.21
C ARG A 40 2.26 7.51 -2.86
N ARG A 41 2.79 6.29 -2.72
CA ARG A 41 3.46 5.82 -1.49
C ARG A 41 4.72 6.63 -1.18
N ALA A 42 5.50 7.01 -2.19
CA ALA A 42 6.67 7.87 -2.01
C ALA A 42 6.29 9.27 -1.49
N ARG A 43 5.19 9.85 -1.98
CA ARG A 43 4.64 11.10 -1.45
C ARG A 43 4.19 10.94 0.01
N ALA A 44 3.50 9.85 0.34
CA ALA A 44 3.09 9.57 1.72
C ALA A 44 4.30 9.52 2.68
N VAL A 45 5.38 8.81 2.31
CA VAL A 45 6.63 8.79 3.08
C VAL A 45 7.21 10.19 3.28
N ALA A 46 7.27 11.00 2.22
CA ALA A 46 7.80 12.36 2.29
C ALA A 46 6.98 13.23 3.26
N THR A 47 5.65 13.13 3.21
CA THR A 47 4.75 13.84 4.12
C THR A 47 4.94 13.39 5.57
N LEU A 48 4.97 12.08 5.84
CA LEU A 48 5.14 11.56 7.20
C LEU A 48 6.52 11.94 7.78
N ARG A 49 7.58 11.95 6.96
CA ARG A 49 8.91 12.45 7.38
C ARG A 49 8.87 13.95 7.69
N ALA A 50 8.11 14.75 6.94
CA ALA A 50 7.94 16.17 7.24
C ALA A 50 7.22 16.40 8.58
N VAL A 51 6.17 15.62 8.86
CA VAL A 51 5.46 15.61 10.15
C VAL A 51 6.43 15.25 11.29
N LEU A 52 7.22 14.19 11.15
CA LEU A 52 8.20 13.81 12.17
C LEU A 52 9.26 14.88 12.42
N ARG A 53 9.75 15.57 11.37
CA ARG A 53 10.67 16.70 11.54
C ARG A 53 10.06 17.84 12.32
N TRP A 54 8.77 18.12 12.13
CA TRP A 54 8.05 19.13 12.92
C TRP A 54 8.00 18.73 14.41
N TYR A 55 7.89 17.43 14.70
CA TYR A 55 8.03 16.89 16.06
C TYR A 55 9.48 16.83 16.60
N GLY A 56 10.47 17.31 15.84
CA GLY A 56 11.88 17.24 16.23
C GLY A 56 12.50 15.84 16.08
N GLU A 57 11.83 14.91 15.41
CA GLU A 57 12.32 13.55 15.17
C GLU A 57 12.81 13.41 13.71
N CYS A 58 13.90 12.67 13.51
CA CYS A 58 14.50 12.46 12.20
C CYS A 58 14.56 10.97 11.86
N VAL A 59 13.91 10.57 10.76
CA VAL A 59 14.03 9.21 10.21
C VAL A 59 15.10 9.21 9.13
N PRO A 60 16.07 8.29 9.17
CA PRO A 60 17.03 8.13 8.08
C PRO A 60 16.32 8.00 6.74
N THR A 61 16.79 8.72 5.72
CA THR A 61 16.21 8.69 4.37
C THR A 61 16.55 7.43 3.58
N ARG A 62 17.40 6.56 4.14
CA ARG A 62 17.93 5.39 3.47
C ARG A 62 16.84 4.33 3.36
N ARG A 63 16.26 4.20 2.16
CA ARG A 63 15.34 3.09 1.86
C ARG A 63 16.04 1.76 2.01
N ALA A 64 15.29 0.74 2.43
CA ALA A 64 15.74 -0.64 2.32
C ALA A 64 16.09 -0.89 0.84
N ARG A 65 17.28 -1.43 0.60
CA ARG A 65 17.70 -1.81 -0.75
C ARG A 65 16.73 -2.87 -1.25
N PRO A 66 16.21 -2.77 -2.49
CA PRO A 66 15.42 -3.84 -3.07
C PRO A 66 16.20 -5.15 -2.94
N ASP A 67 15.52 -6.14 -2.37
CA ASP A 67 16.07 -7.47 -2.32
C ASP A 67 16.37 -7.89 -3.76
N ARG A 68 17.50 -8.58 -3.97
CA ARG A 68 17.95 -8.91 -5.34
C ARG A 68 17.02 -9.91 -6.02
N ALA A 69 16.15 -10.57 -5.24
CA ALA A 69 15.08 -11.39 -5.76
C ALA A 69 13.98 -10.50 -6.38
N ARG A 70 13.55 -10.87 -7.58
CA ARG A 70 12.46 -10.19 -8.28
C ARG A 70 11.14 -10.50 -7.56
N ALA A 71 10.53 -9.47 -6.97
CA ALA A 71 9.27 -9.61 -6.26
C ALA A 71 8.15 -9.96 -7.24
N THR A 72 7.22 -10.77 -6.77
CA THR A 72 6.02 -11.14 -7.50
C THR A 72 4.86 -10.22 -7.13
N VAL A 73 3.80 -10.26 -7.92
CA VAL A 73 2.51 -9.62 -7.56
C VAL A 73 1.99 -10.15 -6.22
N GLY A 74 2.21 -11.43 -5.90
CA GLY A 74 1.82 -12.02 -4.62
C GLY A 74 2.54 -11.38 -3.43
N ASP A 75 3.83 -11.06 -3.59
CA ASP A 75 4.63 -10.37 -2.58
C ASP A 75 4.14 -8.93 -2.38
N LEU A 76 3.75 -8.25 -3.46
CA LEU A 76 3.16 -6.91 -3.38
C LEU A 76 1.84 -6.92 -2.61
N VAL A 77 0.97 -7.92 -2.84
CA VAL A 77 -0.29 -8.08 -2.10
C VAL A 77 -0.03 -8.37 -0.62
N ALA A 78 0.98 -9.17 -0.29
CA ALA A 78 1.38 -9.42 1.10
C ALA A 78 1.87 -8.12 1.77
N ALA A 79 2.75 -7.38 1.11
CA ALA A 79 3.25 -6.09 1.58
C ALA A 79 2.13 -5.06 1.76
N ASP A 80 1.09 -5.07 0.93
CA ASP A 80 -0.08 -4.20 1.08
C ASP A 80 -0.91 -4.54 2.33
N ARG A 81 -0.97 -5.81 2.73
CA ARG A 81 -1.68 -6.22 3.96
C ARG A 81 -0.95 -5.75 5.21
N ASP A 82 0.37 -5.88 5.23
CA ASP A 82 1.19 -5.41 6.37
C ASP A 82 1.16 -3.88 6.45
N LEU A 83 1.21 -3.19 5.30
CA LEU A 83 1.02 -1.75 5.22
C LEU A 83 -0.35 -1.31 5.76
N ALA A 84 -1.43 -2.02 5.42
CA ALA A 84 -2.77 -1.71 5.93
C ALA A 84 -2.85 -1.80 7.45
N ARG A 85 -2.25 -2.85 8.05
CA ARG A 85 -2.18 -3.00 9.51
C ARG A 85 -1.38 -1.88 10.18
N ALA A 86 -0.30 -1.44 9.54
CA ALA A 86 0.52 -0.34 10.06
C ALA A 86 -0.24 0.99 10.05
N TYR A 87 -1.02 1.27 8.99
CA TYR A 87 -1.92 2.42 8.94
C TYR A 87 -2.97 2.38 10.05
N GLU A 88 -3.64 1.24 10.22
CA GLU A 88 -4.68 1.08 11.25
C GLU A 88 -4.10 1.27 12.66
N HIS A 89 -2.92 0.72 12.93
CA HIS A 89 -2.21 0.93 14.18
C HIS A 89 -1.84 2.42 14.37
N ALA A 90 -1.26 3.07 13.37
CA ALA A 90 -0.87 4.47 13.44
C ALA A 90 -2.07 5.39 13.67
N ARG A 91 -3.21 5.12 13.02
CA ARG A 91 -4.46 5.87 13.21
C ARG A 91 -5.00 5.69 14.63
N THR A 92 -5.07 4.46 15.12
CA THR A 92 -5.52 4.17 16.51
C THR A 92 -4.65 4.89 17.55
N VAL A 93 -3.37 5.10 17.25
CA VAL A 93 -2.45 5.86 18.10
C VAL A 93 -2.64 7.38 17.96
N ALA A 94 -3.11 7.85 16.81
CA ALA A 94 -3.28 9.27 16.49
C ALA A 94 -4.69 9.83 16.76
N ASP A 95 -5.70 8.98 16.97
CA ASP A 95 -7.14 9.34 17.07
C ASP A 95 -7.49 10.35 18.19
N ASP A 96 -6.57 10.68 19.09
CA ASP A 96 -6.76 11.65 20.18
C ASP A 96 -6.63 13.14 19.71
N ASP A 97 -7.38 13.57 18.68
CA ASP A 97 -7.50 14.95 18.16
C ASP A 97 -6.30 15.57 17.42
N ALA A 98 -5.35 14.75 16.95
CA ALA A 98 -4.17 15.25 16.24
C ALA A 98 -4.43 15.45 14.72
N PRO A 99 -3.90 16.51 14.07
CA PRO A 99 -4.02 16.71 12.61
C PRO A 99 -3.50 15.51 11.79
N GLU A 100 -2.64 14.68 12.39
CA GLU A 100 -2.13 13.44 11.83
C GLU A 100 -3.21 12.37 11.68
N ALA A 101 -4.20 12.30 12.57
CA ALA A 101 -5.26 11.28 12.47
C ALA A 101 -6.02 11.42 11.14
N ARG A 102 -6.35 12.66 10.78
CA ARG A 102 -6.97 12.99 9.49
C ARG A 102 -6.06 12.65 8.32
N LEU A 103 -4.80 13.08 8.36
CA LEU A 103 -3.81 12.75 7.32
C LEU A 103 -3.66 11.24 7.12
N LEU A 104 -3.55 10.48 8.21
CA LEU A 104 -3.41 9.02 8.20
C LEU A 104 -4.68 8.35 7.64
N ALA A 105 -5.87 8.86 8.00
CA ALA A 105 -7.13 8.35 7.46
C ALA A 105 -7.25 8.59 5.94
N GLU A 106 -6.93 9.77 5.45
CA GLU A 106 -6.95 10.11 4.01
C GLU A 106 -5.96 9.23 3.22
N GLN A 107 -4.75 9.06 3.74
CA GLN A 107 -3.75 8.16 3.13
C GLN A 107 -4.18 6.70 3.16
N PHE A 108 -4.79 6.25 4.26
CA PHE A 108 -5.25 4.88 4.40
C PHE A 108 -6.36 4.56 3.39
N GLN A 109 -7.33 5.46 3.20
CA GLN A 109 -8.38 5.27 2.19
C GLN A 109 -7.80 5.16 0.78
N THR A 110 -6.88 6.06 0.42
CA THR A 110 -6.19 5.99 -0.88
C THR A 110 -5.47 4.65 -1.07
N MET A 111 -4.80 4.14 -0.02
CA MET A 111 -4.13 2.84 -0.07
C MET A 111 -5.11 1.67 -0.25
N LEU A 112 -6.28 1.73 0.40
CA LEU A 112 -7.33 0.71 0.22
C LEU A 112 -7.89 0.70 -1.20
N GLU A 113 -8.07 1.87 -1.82
CA GLU A 113 -8.48 2.02 -3.22
C GLU A 113 -7.43 1.43 -4.17
N ASP A 114 -6.15 1.77 -3.96
CA ASP A 114 -5.02 1.23 -4.71
C ASP A 114 -4.99 -0.31 -4.65
N ARG A 115 -5.18 -0.87 -3.45
CA ARG A 115 -5.22 -2.32 -3.25
C ARG A 115 -6.42 -2.96 -3.94
N ALA A 116 -7.60 -2.33 -3.90
CA ALA A 116 -8.79 -2.84 -4.57
C ALA A 116 -8.62 -2.84 -6.11
N GLU A 117 -7.98 -1.81 -6.67
CA GLU A 117 -7.60 -1.76 -8.08
C GLU A 117 -6.60 -2.86 -8.43
N LEU A 118 -5.54 -3.04 -7.61
CA LEU A 118 -4.55 -4.08 -7.79
C LEU A 118 -5.22 -5.46 -7.86
N ILE A 119 -6.07 -5.77 -6.85
CA ILE A 119 -6.80 -7.05 -6.79
C ILE A 119 -7.68 -7.26 -8.02
N ARG A 120 -8.38 -6.22 -8.51
CA ARG A 120 -9.22 -6.33 -9.71
C ARG A 120 -8.41 -6.68 -10.96
N GLN A 121 -7.22 -6.12 -11.13
CA GLN A 121 -6.40 -6.37 -12.31
C GLN A 121 -5.63 -7.70 -12.27
N VAL A 122 -5.33 -8.22 -11.06
CA VAL A 122 -4.60 -9.50 -10.91
C VAL A 122 -5.49 -10.70 -10.61
N SER A 123 -6.74 -10.46 -10.20
CA SER A 123 -7.71 -11.54 -10.09
C SER A 123 -8.11 -11.97 -11.51
N PRO A 124 -8.03 -13.26 -11.86
CA PRO A 124 -8.68 -13.74 -13.06
C PRO A 124 -10.17 -13.42 -12.89
N PHE A 125 -10.74 -12.62 -13.79
CA PHE A 125 -12.20 -12.54 -13.92
C PHE A 125 -12.74 -13.98 -13.88
N PRO A 126 -13.81 -14.29 -13.10
CA PRO A 126 -14.48 -15.55 -13.31
C PRO A 126 -14.91 -15.56 -14.78
N ALA A 127 -14.34 -16.49 -15.55
CA ALA A 127 -14.82 -16.78 -16.91
C ALA A 127 -16.33 -16.84 -16.83
N SER A 128 -17.00 -15.94 -17.57
CA SER A 128 -18.42 -15.69 -17.52
C SER A 128 -19.17 -17.02 -17.37
N ARG A 129 -19.75 -17.25 -16.20
CA ARG A 129 -20.70 -18.33 -15.95
C ARG A 129 -22.05 -17.94 -16.55
N GLU A 130 -22.05 -17.51 -17.80
CA GLU A 130 -23.24 -17.13 -18.55
C GLU A 130 -23.16 -17.77 -19.93
N HIS A 131 -23.54 -19.05 -19.97
CA HIS A 131 -24.36 -19.67 -21.01
C HIS A 131 -24.84 -21.01 -20.46
N ARG A 132 -25.59 -20.96 -19.35
CA ARG A 132 -26.53 -22.03 -19.06
C ARG A 132 -27.93 -21.49 -19.27
N HIS A 133 -28.59 -22.09 -20.27
CA HIS A 133 -30.01 -22.42 -20.41
C HIS A 133 -30.63 -21.94 -21.73
N PRO A 134 -31.65 -22.62 -22.29
CA PRO A 134 -32.27 -23.90 -21.89
C PRO A 134 -32.29 -24.95 -23.03
N ARG A 135 -32.69 -26.18 -22.68
CA ARG A 135 -33.04 -27.27 -23.61
C ARG A 135 -34.02 -26.78 -24.68
N ALA A 136 -33.73 -27.09 -25.94
CA ALA A 136 -34.76 -27.35 -26.95
C ALA A 136 -34.65 -28.84 -27.34
N LEU A 137 -35.43 -29.66 -26.64
CA LEU A 137 -35.86 -30.98 -27.15
C LEU A 137 -36.88 -30.67 -28.25
N HIS A 138 -36.52 -30.90 -29.50
CA HIS A 138 -37.50 -31.01 -30.58
C HIS A 138 -37.41 -32.41 -31.19
N ALA A 139 -38.51 -33.12 -30.94
CA ALA A 139 -39.19 -34.20 -31.67
C ALA A 139 -38.40 -35.01 -32.70
#